data_AF-A0A0P9CQV6-F1
#
_entry.id   AF-A0A0P9CQV6-F1
#
_cell.length_a   1.000
_cell.length_b   1.000
_cell.length_c   1.000
_cell.angle_alpha   90.00
_cell.angle_beta   90.00
_cell.angle_gamma   90.00
#
_symmetry.space_group_name_H-M   'P 1'
#
loop_
_entity.id
_entity.type
_entity.pdbx_description
1 polymer ?
#
loop_
_entity_poly.entity_id
_entity_poly.type
_entity_poly.pdbx_seq_one_letter_code
_entity_poly.pdbx_strand_id
1 'polypeptide(L)'
;ADEWREFPTWPPPAQIAPFCLHGGLALSRDQPADALPDRFRYDPSDPTPVIGGARLNSPINGPQDQRPLEARADVLCYTSAPLDRDVDVIGAVRLVLYVRSSLPHTDFLGRLCDVHPDGRSVNICEGLLRLVPGSGAPQPNGSLRIEIDMWNTAVRFRRGHRIRLHVASGAHPRWNRNLGTGEPLASGTAMRAADQTIFHDAEHPSALMLPLF
;
A
#
# COMPACT_ATOMS: atom_id res chain seq x y z
N ALA A 1 3.40 11.87 -17.72
CA ALA A 1 3.59 12.38 -19.09
C ALA A 1 4.96 13.04 -19.25
N ASP A 2 5.90 12.86 -18.31
CA ASP A 2 7.28 13.38 -18.35
C ASP A 2 7.37 14.86 -18.78
N GLU A 3 6.40 15.67 -18.36
CA GLU A 3 6.23 17.07 -18.76
C GLU A 3 5.76 17.92 -17.57
N TRP A 4 6.02 19.22 -17.63
CA TRP A 4 5.46 20.20 -16.69
C TRP A 4 4.03 20.57 -17.09
N ARG A 5 3.14 20.65 -16.11
CA ARG A 5 1.75 21.13 -16.27
C ARG A 5 1.42 22.14 -15.19
N GLU A 6 0.70 23.19 -15.57
CA GLU A 6 0.26 24.24 -14.65
C GLU A 6 -1.20 24.02 -14.25
N PHE A 7 -1.50 24.26 -12.98
CA PHE A 7 -2.84 24.17 -12.41
C PHE A 7 -3.12 25.39 -11.52
N PRO A 8 -4.36 25.92 -11.51
CA PRO A 8 -4.70 27.09 -10.69
C PRO A 8 -4.79 26.78 -9.19
N THR A 9 -4.95 25.51 -8.81
CA THR A 9 -5.11 25.05 -7.42
C THR A 9 -4.41 23.72 -7.20
N TRP A 10 -4.06 23.44 -5.94
CA TRP A 10 -3.56 22.15 -5.52
C TRP A 10 -4.41 21.56 -4.37
N PRO A 11 -4.83 20.28 -4.47
CA PRO A 11 -4.82 19.44 -5.68
C PRO A 11 -5.70 20.02 -6.81
N PRO A 12 -5.43 19.70 -8.09
CA PRO A 12 -6.39 19.99 -9.14
C PRO A 12 -7.69 19.22 -8.89
N PRO A 13 -8.86 19.72 -9.35
CA PRO A 13 -10.10 18.96 -9.28
C PRO A 13 -9.94 17.59 -9.95
N ALA A 14 -10.20 16.52 -9.20
CA ALA A 14 -10.03 15.14 -9.64
C ALA A 14 -11.19 14.29 -9.14
N GLN A 15 -11.56 13.27 -9.91
CA GLN A 15 -12.51 12.26 -9.46
C GLN A 15 -11.77 11.25 -8.57
N ILE A 16 -12.18 11.13 -7.32
CA ILE A 16 -11.66 10.06 -6.46
C ILE A 16 -12.30 8.74 -6.88
N ALA A 17 -11.49 7.83 -7.46
CA ALA A 17 -11.94 6.52 -7.92
C ALA A 17 -11.40 5.42 -7.00
N PRO A 18 -12.27 4.54 -6.45
CA PRO A 18 -11.83 3.35 -5.74
C PRO A 18 -11.34 2.29 -6.73
N PHE A 19 -10.17 1.74 -6.44
CA PHE A 19 -9.67 0.49 -6.99
C PHE A 19 -9.71 -0.55 -5.88
N CYS A 20 -10.77 -1.36 -5.86
CA CYS A 20 -11.03 -2.40 -4.89
C CYS A 20 -10.01 -3.54 -5.02
N LEU A 21 -9.60 -4.07 -3.88
CA LEU A 21 -8.86 -5.32 -3.78
C LEU A 21 -9.82 -6.48 -4.00
N HIS A 22 -9.35 -7.57 -4.60
CA HIS A 22 -10.13 -8.79 -4.83
C HIS A 22 -9.27 -10.03 -4.58
N GLY A 23 -9.94 -11.17 -4.42
CA GLY A 23 -9.28 -12.47 -4.33
C GLY A 23 -8.39 -12.76 -5.55
N GLY A 24 -7.34 -13.53 -5.35
CA GLY A 24 -6.31 -13.76 -6.37
C GLY A 24 -5.38 -12.56 -6.58
N LEU A 25 -5.32 -11.63 -5.61
CA LEU A 25 -4.49 -10.43 -5.64
C LEU A 25 -4.78 -9.53 -6.86
N ALA A 26 -6.06 -9.41 -7.22
CA ALA A 26 -6.50 -8.54 -8.29
C ALA A 26 -6.89 -7.15 -7.74
N LEU A 27 -6.74 -6.13 -8.58
CA LEU A 27 -7.10 -4.74 -8.29
C LEU A 27 -8.01 -4.22 -9.41
N SER A 28 -9.23 -3.81 -9.11
CA SER A 28 -10.17 -3.36 -10.15
C SER A 28 -11.13 -2.29 -9.64
N ARG A 29 -11.91 -1.69 -10.53
CA ARG A 29 -12.97 -0.73 -10.14
C ARG A 29 -14.31 -1.41 -9.88
N ASP A 30 -14.38 -2.72 -10.05
CA ASP A 30 -15.59 -3.49 -9.85
C ASP A 30 -15.88 -3.61 -8.35
N GLN A 31 -17.15 -3.84 -8.02
CA GLN A 31 -17.51 -4.10 -6.62
C GLN A 31 -16.88 -5.43 -6.17
N PRO A 32 -16.31 -5.49 -4.95
CA PRO A 32 -15.80 -6.74 -4.42
C PRO A 32 -16.95 -7.72 -4.24
N ALA A 33 -16.75 -8.95 -4.74
CA ALA A 33 -17.60 -10.09 -4.45
C ALA A 33 -17.12 -10.78 -3.16
N ASP A 34 -17.90 -11.74 -2.68
CA ASP A 34 -17.48 -12.58 -1.55
C ASP A 34 -16.18 -13.33 -1.89
N ALA A 35 -15.19 -13.19 -1.03
CA ALA A 35 -13.88 -13.82 -1.20
C ALA A 35 -13.24 -14.09 0.16
N LEU A 36 -12.40 -15.12 0.22
CA LEU A 36 -11.56 -15.36 1.41
C LEU A 36 -10.51 -14.24 1.53
N PRO A 37 -10.17 -13.81 2.76
CA PRO A 37 -9.16 -12.78 2.95
C PRO A 37 -7.75 -13.31 2.69
N ASP A 38 -6.88 -12.43 2.21
CA ASP A 38 -5.45 -12.72 2.05
C ASP A 38 -4.71 -12.58 3.39
N ARG A 39 -3.60 -13.30 3.52
CA ARG A 39 -2.79 -13.32 4.75
C ARG A 39 -1.31 -13.28 4.44
N PHE A 40 -0.57 -12.64 5.33
CA PHE A 40 0.89 -12.67 5.31
C PHE A 40 1.43 -12.60 6.74
N ARG A 41 2.69 -13.00 6.93
CA ARG A 41 3.37 -12.93 8.21
C ARG A 41 4.48 -11.88 8.14
N TYR A 42 4.48 -10.97 9.10
CA TYR A 42 5.55 -10.00 9.27
C TYR A 42 6.43 -10.38 10.47
N ASP A 43 7.74 -10.50 10.24
CA ASP A 43 8.72 -10.81 11.26
C ASP A 43 9.70 -9.64 11.46
N PRO A 44 9.71 -8.96 12.62
CA PRO A 44 10.64 -7.85 12.86
C PRO A 44 12.12 -8.25 12.92
N SER A 45 12.45 -9.55 13.01
CA SER A 45 13.82 -10.05 12.87
C SER A 45 14.28 -10.10 11.40
N ASP A 46 13.35 -10.21 10.44
CA ASP A 46 13.55 -10.04 9.00
C ASP A 46 12.56 -9.00 8.45
N PRO A 47 12.71 -7.71 8.81
CA PRO A 47 11.72 -6.71 8.46
C PRO A 47 11.71 -6.48 6.95
N THR A 48 10.52 -6.28 6.37
CA THR A 48 10.37 -5.88 4.97
C THR A 48 11.28 -4.68 4.66
N PRO A 49 12.26 -4.81 3.73
CA PRO A 49 13.18 -3.73 3.45
C PRO A 49 12.53 -2.67 2.54
N VAL A 50 13.10 -1.47 2.54
CA VAL A 50 12.73 -0.42 1.58
C VAL A 50 13.69 -0.39 0.39
N ILE A 51 13.14 -0.23 -0.81
CA ILE A 51 13.88 -0.02 -2.06
C ILE A 51 13.37 1.28 -2.70
N GLY A 52 14.25 2.27 -2.80
CA GLY A 52 13.89 3.59 -3.36
C GLY A 52 13.06 4.44 -2.41
N GLY A 53 12.02 5.08 -2.96
CA GLY A 53 11.06 5.91 -2.24
C GLY A 53 11.64 7.23 -1.70
N ALA A 54 10.89 7.87 -0.81
CA ALA A 54 11.26 9.13 -0.17
C ALA A 54 12.27 8.92 0.98
N ARG A 55 13.39 8.26 0.68
CA ARG A 55 14.50 8.09 1.62
C ARG A 55 15.40 9.32 1.62
N LEU A 56 15.60 9.88 2.81
CA LEU A 56 16.61 10.90 3.04
C LEU A 56 17.98 10.23 3.21
N ASN A 57 19.03 10.88 2.70
CA ASN A 57 20.43 10.47 2.90
C ASN A 57 20.78 9.04 2.46
N SER A 58 20.13 8.54 1.41
CA SER A 58 20.43 7.24 0.78
C SER A 58 20.83 7.47 -0.69
N PRO A 59 21.89 6.81 -1.20
CA PRO A 59 22.25 6.87 -2.62
C PRO A 59 21.19 6.16 -3.50
N ILE A 60 20.41 5.25 -2.90
CA ILE A 60 19.31 4.56 -3.56
C ILE A 60 18.02 5.21 -3.08
N ASN A 61 17.50 6.20 -3.80
CA ASN A 61 16.26 6.89 -3.50
C ASN A 61 15.39 7.02 -4.78
N GLY A 62 14.18 7.55 -4.64
CA GLY A 62 13.30 7.82 -5.77
C GLY A 62 12.70 6.56 -6.42
N PRO A 63 12.37 6.62 -7.72
CA PRO A 63 11.82 5.49 -8.47
C PRO A 63 12.86 4.37 -8.63
N GLN A 64 12.52 3.17 -8.19
CA GLN A 64 13.36 1.97 -8.24
C GLN A 64 12.51 0.75 -8.58
N ASP A 65 13.15 -0.27 -9.15
CA ASP A 65 12.50 -1.53 -9.46
C ASP A 65 12.17 -2.32 -8.17
N GLN A 66 10.90 -2.64 -8.00
CA GLN A 66 10.36 -3.25 -6.80
C GLN A 66 10.23 -4.78 -6.88
N ARG A 67 10.51 -5.39 -8.04
CA ARG A 67 10.45 -6.87 -8.21
C ARG A 67 11.14 -7.66 -7.09
N PRO A 68 12.29 -7.23 -6.51
CA PRO A 68 12.89 -7.93 -5.37
C PRO A 68 11.99 -7.98 -4.12
N LEU A 69 11.17 -6.95 -3.87
CA LEU A 69 10.22 -6.94 -2.75
C LEU A 69 8.97 -7.74 -3.07
N GLU A 70 8.52 -7.73 -4.32
CA GLU A 70 7.34 -8.48 -4.78
C GLU A 70 7.53 -10.00 -4.70
N ALA A 71 8.78 -10.47 -4.62
CA ALA A 71 9.11 -11.88 -4.41
C ALA A 71 9.01 -12.31 -2.93
N ARG A 72 8.87 -11.37 -1.98
CA ARG A 72 8.79 -11.71 -0.56
C ARG A 72 7.38 -12.15 -0.15
N ALA A 73 7.32 -13.14 0.73
CA ALA A 73 6.05 -13.67 1.25
C ALA A 73 5.31 -12.70 2.20
N ASP A 74 5.98 -11.66 2.69
CA ASP A 74 5.40 -10.61 3.54
C ASP A 74 4.92 -9.38 2.75
N VAL A 75 4.87 -9.47 1.42
CA VAL A 75 4.40 -8.40 0.51
C VAL A 75 3.30 -8.94 -0.41
N LEU A 76 2.06 -8.55 -0.15
CA LEU A 76 0.93 -8.84 -1.04
C LEU A 76 0.90 -7.84 -2.20
N CYS A 77 0.72 -8.33 -3.44
CA CYS A 77 0.79 -7.51 -4.65
C CYS A 77 -0.54 -7.51 -5.42
N TYR A 78 -1.44 -6.59 -5.09
CA TYR A 78 -2.71 -6.42 -5.80
C TYR A 78 -2.49 -5.69 -7.12
N THR A 79 -2.85 -6.30 -8.25
CA THR A 79 -2.49 -5.78 -9.58
C THR A 79 -3.71 -5.67 -10.49
N SER A 80 -3.81 -4.56 -11.23
CA SER A 80 -4.87 -4.38 -12.22
C SER A 80 -4.65 -5.18 -13.50
N ALA A 81 -5.71 -5.33 -14.29
CA ALA A 81 -5.58 -5.62 -15.72
C ALA A 81 -4.71 -4.53 -16.40
N PRO A 82 -4.09 -4.80 -17.57
CA PRO A 82 -3.44 -3.75 -18.34
C PRO A 82 -4.44 -2.65 -18.64
N LEU A 83 -4.03 -1.40 -18.47
CA LEU A 83 -4.88 -0.25 -18.74
C LEU A 83 -5.18 -0.16 -20.25
N ASP A 84 -6.44 0.06 -20.60
CA ASP A 84 -6.91 0.22 -21.98
C ASP A 84 -6.59 1.62 -22.54
N ARG A 85 -6.35 2.59 -21.67
CA ARG A 85 -5.97 3.98 -21.95
C ARG A 85 -5.00 4.53 -20.90
N ASP A 86 -4.42 5.69 -21.18
CA ASP A 86 -3.64 6.43 -20.19
C ASP A 86 -4.54 6.85 -19.01
N VAL A 87 -3.99 6.78 -17.79
CA VAL A 87 -4.65 7.21 -16.55
C VAL A 87 -3.74 8.19 -15.82
N ASP A 88 -4.19 9.43 -15.66
CA ASP A 88 -3.51 10.46 -14.87
C ASP A 88 -3.98 10.38 -13.41
N VAL A 89 -3.03 10.22 -12.50
CA VAL A 89 -3.25 10.23 -11.05
C VAL A 89 -2.51 11.44 -10.48
N ILE A 90 -3.26 12.46 -10.08
CA ILE A 90 -2.71 13.74 -9.62
C ILE A 90 -3.42 14.17 -8.33
N GLY A 91 -2.67 14.18 -7.22
CA GLY A 91 -3.17 14.57 -5.90
C GLY A 91 -2.89 13.51 -4.84
N ALA A 92 -3.68 13.54 -3.76
CA ALA A 92 -3.51 12.69 -2.58
C ALA A 92 -4.01 11.26 -2.84
N VAL A 93 -3.14 10.27 -2.63
CA VAL A 93 -3.46 8.85 -2.67
C VAL A 93 -3.77 8.36 -1.26
N ARG A 94 -4.85 7.60 -1.10
CA ARG A 94 -5.23 7.00 0.17
C ARG A 94 -5.48 5.51 -0.02
N LEU A 95 -5.20 4.73 1.00
CA LEU A 95 -5.53 3.31 1.02
C LEU A 95 -6.45 3.02 2.21
N VAL A 96 -7.63 2.51 1.91
CA VAL A 96 -8.57 2.01 2.91
C VAL A 96 -8.40 0.50 2.99
N LEU A 97 -8.10 -0.01 4.17
CA LEU A 97 -8.00 -1.45 4.41
C LEU A 97 -8.93 -1.89 5.54
N TYR A 98 -9.47 -3.08 5.39
CA TYR A 98 -10.10 -3.84 6.45
C TYR A 98 -9.11 -4.92 6.88
N VAL A 99 -8.64 -4.83 8.12
CA VAL A 99 -7.49 -5.63 8.57
C VAL A 99 -7.74 -6.33 9.89
N ARG A 100 -7.03 -7.43 10.11
CA ARG A 100 -6.86 -8.04 11.43
C ARG A 100 -5.41 -8.46 11.61
N SER A 101 -4.88 -8.23 12.81
CA SER A 101 -3.53 -8.62 13.20
C SER A 101 -3.61 -9.60 14.37
N SER A 102 -2.69 -10.57 14.44
CA SER A 102 -2.53 -11.44 15.62
C SER A 102 -1.95 -10.70 16.84
N LEU A 103 -1.36 -9.52 16.63
CA LEU A 103 -0.80 -8.66 17.69
C LEU A 103 -1.48 -7.28 17.72
N PRO A 104 -1.66 -6.67 18.91
CA PRO A 104 -2.27 -5.34 19.04
C PRO A 104 -1.37 -4.18 18.58
N HIS A 105 -0.07 -4.45 18.41
CA HIS A 105 0.91 -3.51 17.89
C HIS A 105 1.49 -4.08 16.60
N THR A 106 1.32 -3.37 15.48
CA THR A 106 1.92 -3.72 14.18
C THR A 106 1.88 -2.49 13.28
N ASP A 107 2.43 -2.57 12.08
CA ASP A 107 2.26 -1.55 11.05
C ASP A 107 1.53 -2.13 9.84
N PHE A 108 0.86 -1.28 9.07
CA PHE A 108 0.39 -1.58 7.71
C PHE A 108 0.92 -0.53 6.76
N LEU A 109 1.43 -0.97 5.62
CA LEU A 109 2.02 -0.14 4.59
C LEU A 109 1.30 -0.37 3.27
N GLY A 110 1.03 0.73 2.56
CA GLY A 110 0.60 0.73 1.17
C GLY A 110 1.68 1.35 0.29
N ARG A 111 2.03 0.70 -0.83
CA ARG A 111 2.91 1.28 -1.87
C ARG A 111 2.28 1.16 -3.24
N LEU A 112 2.15 2.28 -3.92
CA LEU A 112 1.69 2.36 -5.30
C LEU A 112 2.88 2.16 -6.25
N CYS A 113 2.73 1.27 -7.22
CA CYS A 113 3.72 1.00 -8.26
C CYS A 113 3.09 1.05 -9.66
N ASP A 114 3.89 1.47 -10.63
CA ASP A 114 3.61 1.39 -12.06
C ASP A 114 4.31 0.17 -12.66
N VAL A 115 3.54 -0.79 -13.17
CA VAL A 115 4.06 -2.00 -13.81
C VAL A 115 4.05 -1.82 -15.32
N HIS A 116 5.24 -1.81 -15.89
CA HIS A 116 5.47 -1.70 -17.32
C HIS A 116 5.10 -3.01 -18.05
N PRO A 117 4.84 -2.96 -19.37
CA PRO A 117 4.57 -4.15 -20.19
C PRO A 117 5.72 -5.18 -20.21
N ASP A 118 6.96 -4.74 -19.97
CA ASP A 118 8.15 -5.60 -19.84
C ASP A 118 8.28 -6.27 -18.45
N GLY A 119 7.35 -5.99 -17.54
CA GLY A 119 7.29 -6.54 -16.19
C GLY A 119 8.05 -5.74 -15.13
N ARG A 120 8.77 -4.66 -15.51
CA ARG A 120 9.40 -3.78 -14.52
C ARG A 120 8.33 -3.09 -13.66
N SER A 121 8.50 -3.11 -12.35
CA SER A 121 7.57 -2.51 -11.38
C SER A 121 8.24 -1.36 -10.65
N VAL A 122 7.79 -0.13 -10.86
CA VAL A 122 8.46 1.08 -10.33
C VAL A 122 7.61 1.73 -9.25
N ASN A 123 8.18 1.98 -8.07
CA ASN A 123 7.46 2.66 -7.00
C ASN A 123 7.14 4.11 -7.34
N ILE A 124 5.94 4.56 -6.95
CA ILE A 124 5.43 5.92 -7.13
C ILE A 124 5.35 6.64 -5.79
N CYS A 125 4.48 6.20 -4.89
CA CYS A 125 4.33 6.74 -3.54
C CYS A 125 3.98 5.63 -2.55
N GLU A 126 4.15 5.91 -1.26
CA GLU A 126 3.87 4.94 -0.20
C GLU A 126 3.59 5.65 1.12
N GLY A 127 2.78 5.01 1.95
CA GLY A 127 2.41 5.45 3.29
C GLY A 127 2.42 4.28 4.26
N LEU A 128 2.57 4.59 5.55
CA LEU A 128 2.56 3.61 6.64
C LEU A 128 1.68 4.12 7.77
N LEU A 129 0.79 3.25 8.24
CA LEU A 129 0.02 3.45 9.46
C LEU A 129 0.56 2.50 10.54
N ARG A 130 0.93 3.05 11.68
CA ARG A 130 1.25 2.29 12.88
C ARG A 130 -0.04 1.99 13.65
N LEU A 131 -0.38 0.70 13.74
CA LEU A 131 -1.49 0.21 14.53
C LEU A 131 -1.07 0.08 16.00
N VAL A 132 -1.83 0.75 16.87
CA VAL A 132 -1.77 0.63 18.33
C VAL A 132 -3.19 0.44 18.89
N PRO A 133 -3.37 -0.03 20.15
CA PRO A 133 -4.69 -0.10 20.77
C PRO A 133 -5.47 1.21 20.62
N GLY A 134 -6.72 1.12 20.17
CA GLY A 134 -7.58 2.28 19.86
C GLY A 134 -7.45 2.82 18.43
N SER A 135 -6.60 2.25 17.58
CA SER A 135 -6.49 2.61 16.15
C SER A 135 -7.63 2.01 15.33
N GLY A 136 -8.03 2.70 14.25
CA GLY A 136 -9.00 2.21 13.28
C GLY A 136 -10.44 2.17 13.83
N ALA A 137 -11.38 1.87 12.94
CA ALA A 137 -12.80 1.70 13.28
C ALA A 137 -13.13 0.20 13.41
N PRO A 138 -13.53 -0.31 14.60
CA PRO A 138 -13.92 -1.70 14.80
C PRO A 138 -15.07 -2.11 13.88
N GLN A 139 -15.01 -3.34 13.36
CA GLN A 139 -16.04 -3.96 12.54
C GLN A 139 -16.70 -5.13 13.29
N PRO A 140 -17.96 -5.51 12.95
CA PRO A 140 -18.68 -6.59 13.63
C PRO A 140 -17.94 -7.94 13.66
N ASN A 141 -17.13 -8.25 12.64
CA ASN A 141 -16.35 -9.49 12.56
C ASN A 141 -15.01 -9.47 13.32
N GLY A 142 -14.73 -8.39 14.07
CA GLY A 142 -13.49 -8.19 14.81
C GLY A 142 -12.30 -7.70 13.96
N SER A 143 -12.52 -7.32 12.69
CA SER A 143 -11.55 -6.56 11.91
C SER A 143 -11.58 -5.06 12.26
N LEU A 144 -10.61 -4.31 11.76
CA LEU A 144 -10.53 -2.85 11.86
C LEU A 144 -10.53 -2.25 10.44
N ARG A 145 -11.36 -1.24 10.22
CA ARG A 145 -11.22 -0.35 9.06
C ARG A 145 -10.16 0.70 9.38
N ILE A 146 -9.09 0.73 8.61
CA ILE A 146 -8.01 1.69 8.70
C ILE A 146 -7.86 2.49 7.41
N GLU A 147 -7.27 3.68 7.52
CA GLU A 147 -6.92 4.52 6.39
C GLU A 147 -5.44 4.89 6.46
N ILE A 148 -4.74 4.69 5.36
CA ILE A 148 -3.32 4.98 5.21
C ILE A 148 -3.18 6.15 4.22
N ASP A 149 -2.64 7.26 4.70
CA ASP A 149 -2.23 8.38 3.85
C ASP A 149 -0.94 8.00 3.10
N MET A 150 -1.04 7.84 1.78
CA MET A 150 0.08 7.50 0.89
C MET A 150 0.70 8.74 0.23
N TRP A 151 0.36 9.92 0.74
CA TRP A 151 0.79 11.22 0.29
C TRP A 151 0.37 11.54 -1.14
N ASN A 152 0.91 12.62 -1.69
CA ASN A 152 0.58 13.07 -3.02
C ASN A 152 1.48 12.45 -4.10
N THR A 153 0.93 12.30 -5.30
CA THR A 153 1.69 12.01 -6.52
C THR A 153 1.13 12.78 -7.72
N ALA A 154 1.92 12.83 -8.79
CA ALA A 154 1.50 13.30 -10.11
C ALA A 154 2.13 12.38 -11.15
N VAL A 155 1.40 11.34 -11.56
CA VAL A 155 1.90 10.31 -12.46
C VAL A 155 0.88 10.02 -13.56
N ARG A 156 1.38 9.64 -14.73
CA ARG A 156 0.58 9.03 -15.79
C ARG A 156 0.92 7.55 -15.87
N PHE A 157 -0.03 6.68 -15.58
CA PHE A 157 0.07 5.27 -15.98
C PHE A 157 -0.29 5.19 -17.45
N ARG A 158 0.62 4.70 -18.29
CA ARG A 158 0.37 4.62 -19.74
C ARG A 158 -0.54 3.45 -20.08
N ARG A 159 -1.25 3.54 -21.21
CA ARG A 159 -1.93 2.38 -21.81
C ARG A 159 -1.00 1.16 -21.86
N GLY A 160 -1.51 0.00 -21.47
CA GLY A 160 -0.77 -1.26 -21.40
C GLY A 160 0.03 -1.47 -20.10
N HIS A 161 0.26 -0.42 -19.31
CA HIS A 161 0.80 -0.56 -17.96
C HIS A 161 -0.26 -1.11 -17.00
N ARG A 162 0.13 -1.46 -15.78
CA ARG A 162 -0.78 -1.86 -14.71
C ARG A 162 -0.54 -1.02 -13.47
N ILE A 163 -1.62 -0.77 -12.74
CA ILE A 163 -1.56 -0.20 -11.39
C ILE A 163 -1.35 -1.36 -10.43
N ARG A 164 -0.32 -1.26 -9.58
CA ARG A 164 -0.05 -2.24 -8.53
C ARG A 164 -0.03 -1.58 -7.17
N LEU A 165 -0.68 -2.23 -6.21
CA LEU A 165 -0.57 -1.92 -4.79
C LEU A 165 0.22 -3.03 -4.09
N HIS A 166 1.25 -2.65 -3.36
CA HIS A 166 1.83 -3.51 -2.33
C HIS A 166 1.14 -3.26 -1.00
N VAL A 167 0.80 -4.34 -0.29
CA VAL A 167 0.41 -4.32 1.12
C VAL A 167 1.43 -5.12 1.92
N ALA A 168 2.03 -4.49 2.92
CA ALA A 168 3.02 -5.10 3.81
C ALA A 168 2.92 -4.50 5.23
N SER A 169 3.83 -4.89 6.11
CA SER A 169 3.91 -4.34 7.49
C SER A 169 5.27 -3.70 7.81
N GLY A 170 6.04 -3.35 6.78
CA GLY A 170 7.35 -2.71 6.96
C GLY A 170 7.91 -2.08 5.70
N ALA A 171 8.87 -1.19 5.91
CA ALA A 171 9.77 -0.66 4.88
C ALA A 171 11.02 -0.11 5.59
N HIS A 172 11.76 -1.01 6.24
CA HIS A 172 12.95 -0.67 7.03
C HIS A 172 14.15 -0.39 6.11
N PRO A 173 15.02 0.62 6.36
CA PRO A 173 15.00 1.55 7.50
C PRO A 173 14.32 2.89 7.20
N ARG A 174 13.48 3.02 6.16
CA ARG A 174 12.72 4.27 5.95
C ARG A 174 11.82 4.54 7.14
N TRP A 175 11.15 3.51 7.65
CA TRP A 175 10.49 3.55 8.95
C TRP A 175 11.16 2.57 9.93
N ASN A 176 11.15 2.94 11.21
CA ASN A 176 11.53 2.02 12.29
C ASN A 176 10.57 0.83 12.28
N ARG A 177 11.15 -0.37 12.24
CA ARG A 177 10.40 -1.63 12.29
C ARG A 177 9.55 -1.68 13.57
N ASN A 178 8.28 -2.05 13.46
CA ASN A 178 7.46 -2.31 14.65
C ASN A 178 7.89 -3.64 15.27
N LEU A 179 8.13 -3.67 16.58
CA LEU A 179 8.60 -4.85 17.29
C LEU A 179 7.47 -5.86 17.62
N GLY A 180 6.21 -5.49 17.43
CA GLY A 180 5.05 -6.34 17.73
C GLY A 180 4.66 -6.38 19.22
N THR A 181 5.42 -5.73 20.10
CA THR A 181 5.30 -5.84 21.55
C THR A 181 4.66 -4.63 22.23
N GLY A 182 4.66 -3.47 21.57
CA GLY A 182 4.29 -2.20 22.19
C GLY A 182 5.41 -1.55 23.00
N GLU A 183 6.60 -2.18 23.08
CA GLU A 183 7.79 -1.55 23.66
C GLU A 183 8.18 -0.28 22.89
N PRO A 184 8.82 0.70 23.55
CA PRO A 184 9.32 1.88 22.85
C PRO A 184 10.28 1.50 21.72
N LEU A 185 10.05 2.00 20.51
CA LEU A 185 10.81 1.57 19.32
C LEU A 185 12.32 1.84 19.39
N ALA A 186 12.72 2.84 20.18
CA ALA A 186 14.12 3.24 20.31
C ALA A 186 14.91 2.37 21.29
N SER A 187 14.25 1.71 22.24
CA SER A 187 14.89 0.98 23.34
C SER A 187 14.38 -0.44 23.54
N GLY A 188 13.25 -0.78 22.93
CA GLY A 188 12.68 -2.12 22.97
C GLY A 188 13.58 -3.14 22.28
N THR A 189 13.54 -4.36 22.79
CA THR A 189 14.39 -5.46 22.32
C THR A 189 13.60 -6.74 22.05
N ALA A 190 12.43 -6.89 22.70
CA ALA A 190 11.59 -8.05 22.46
C ALA A 190 10.87 -7.91 21.11
N MET A 191 11.01 -8.92 20.27
CA MET A 191 10.45 -8.99 18.93
C MET A 191 9.40 -10.09 18.85
N ARG A 192 8.23 -9.76 18.29
CA ARG A 192 7.14 -10.72 18.05
C ARG A 192 6.63 -10.56 16.62
N ALA A 193 6.67 -11.64 15.86
CA ALA A 193 6.11 -11.69 14.52
C ALA A 193 4.58 -11.70 14.58
N ALA A 194 3.96 -11.02 13.62
CA ALA A 194 2.52 -10.80 13.54
C ALA A 194 1.95 -11.41 12.25
N ASP A 195 0.84 -12.12 12.39
CA ASP A 195 0.08 -12.67 11.27
C ASP A 195 -1.02 -11.66 10.91
N GLN A 196 -0.96 -11.19 9.67
CA GLN A 196 -1.84 -10.17 9.13
C GLN A 196 -2.90 -10.79 8.25
N THR A 197 -4.09 -10.22 8.27
CA THR A 197 -5.23 -10.59 7.42
C THR A 197 -5.78 -9.34 6.77
N ILE A 198 -5.96 -9.38 5.44
CA ILE A 198 -6.55 -8.31 4.62
C ILE A 198 -7.89 -8.80 4.08
N PHE A 199 -8.97 -8.15 4.50
CA PHE A 199 -10.32 -8.45 4.01
C PHE A 199 -10.65 -7.59 2.80
N HIS A 200 -11.38 -8.16 1.84
CA HIS A 200 -11.72 -7.50 0.57
C HIS A 200 -13.01 -8.10 -0.02
N ASP A 201 -13.93 -8.53 0.85
CA ASP A 201 -15.27 -9.00 0.47
C ASP A 201 -16.25 -7.81 0.34
N ALA A 202 -17.52 -8.09 0.04
CA ALA A 202 -18.55 -7.07 -0.18
C ALA A 202 -18.81 -6.18 1.05
N GLU A 203 -18.67 -6.72 2.28
CA GLU A 203 -18.85 -5.98 3.53
C GLU A 203 -17.57 -5.24 3.96
N HIS A 204 -16.43 -5.68 3.45
CA HIS A 204 -15.10 -5.16 3.78
C HIS A 204 -14.35 -4.68 2.52
N PRO A 205 -14.86 -3.67 1.78
CA PRO A 205 -14.31 -3.26 0.49
C PRO A 205 -12.99 -2.48 0.64
N SER A 206 -11.90 -3.17 0.96
CA SER A 206 -10.55 -2.59 0.93
C SER A 206 -10.26 -2.04 -0.47
N ALA A 207 -9.79 -0.80 -0.54
CA ALA A 207 -9.63 -0.09 -1.80
C ALA A 207 -8.49 0.93 -1.77
N LEU A 208 -7.77 0.99 -2.89
CA LEU A 208 -6.85 2.08 -3.22
C LEU A 208 -7.65 3.24 -3.82
N MET A 209 -7.63 4.39 -3.17
CA MET A 209 -8.36 5.59 -3.58
C MET A 209 -7.43 6.47 -4.42
N LEU A 210 -7.70 6.57 -5.72
CA LEU A 210 -6.88 7.32 -6.66
C LEU A 210 -7.58 8.60 -7.13
N PRO A 211 -6.92 9.77 -7.08
CA PRO A 211 -7.43 11.00 -7.67
C PRO A 211 -7.18 10.99 -9.19
N LEU A 212 -8.20 10.58 -9.95
CA LEU A 212 -8.13 10.53 -11.41
C LEU A 212 -8.41 11.90 -12.01
N PHE A 213 -7.48 12.38 -12.83
CA PHE A 213 -7.56 13.65 -13.55
C PHE A 213 -8.02 13.45 -15.00
#